data_AF-A0A3S5GGP8-F1
#
_entry.id   AF-A0A3S5GGP8-F1
#
_cell.length_a   1.000
_cell.length_b   1.000
_cell.length_c   1.000
_cell.angle_alpha   90.00
_cell.angle_beta   90.00
_cell.angle_gamma   90.00
#
_symmetry.space_group_name_H-M   'P 1'
#
loop_
_entity.id
_entity.type
_entity.pdbx_description
1 polymer ?
#
loop_
_entity_poly.entity_id
_entity_poly.type
_entity_poly.pdbx_seq_one_letter_code
_entity_poly.pdbx_strand_id
1 'polypeptide(L)'
;MPSPSPAAPRYANWFPMPYKAAAVPPVDGVTPTPVADGVLLEWAAVDQEGVVYVIERGPSERGPWTEIHRTAETRYLYSDGSGQKWWFRITPTVRGKPGGGSTVEATPPTTTADLVEQQEQLAAETLARMRADAAEAAARAAAMAQAAQDLLAEATLRQQQYAEAMQGIADEARARADAVLNEKLAREAAISLEQQTRQSAVESLARQVAEVAAGSGTQFDSRAIWYFDQTVEGWTGNGTPTLVDGWLRPANAAATPWVQSPAALAVDGSAYRFVKLRVRRVGSPTWAGFLQWITPTDQNWNTQKRVAIAEPAWDANGVATVDVQDIAWWPGAVDRIRLQLVWRRRWRITTWWTGWRSAARRRARLWRWCRPRQLLAPTRSLRRRASATPWLCRCGATTPARIRYS
;
A
#
# COMPACT_ATOMS: atom_id res chain seq x y z
N MET A 1 45.60 -169.07 78.49
CA MET A 1 45.56 -168.36 77.19
C MET A 1 45.50 -166.86 77.47
N PRO A 2 46.03 -165.99 76.59
CA PRO A 2 46.18 -164.56 76.86
C PRO A 2 44.93 -163.74 76.53
N SER A 3 44.81 -162.56 77.14
CA SER A 3 44.07 -161.41 76.60
C SER A 3 44.73 -160.12 77.09
N PRO A 4 44.99 -159.11 76.24
CA PRO A 4 45.84 -157.97 76.59
C PRO A 4 45.09 -156.84 77.32
N SER A 5 45.83 -156.08 78.13
CA SER A 5 45.36 -154.77 78.62
C SER A 5 45.17 -153.80 77.44
N PRO A 6 44.09 -152.98 77.42
CA PRO A 6 43.86 -152.03 76.34
C PRO A 6 44.89 -150.91 76.36
N ALA A 7 45.42 -150.53 75.19
CA ALA A 7 46.34 -149.42 75.03
C ALA A 7 45.61 -148.06 75.11
N ALA A 8 46.22 -147.10 75.80
CA ALA A 8 45.66 -145.74 75.91
C ALA A 8 45.65 -145.01 74.54
N PRO A 9 44.62 -144.20 74.25
CA PRO A 9 44.51 -143.50 72.97
C PRO A 9 45.59 -142.42 72.81
N ARG A 10 46.13 -142.29 71.59
CA ARG A 10 47.04 -141.20 71.22
C ARG A 10 46.24 -140.09 70.55
N TYR A 11 46.36 -138.86 71.06
CA TYR A 11 45.79 -137.68 70.43
C TYR A 11 46.57 -137.30 69.17
N ALA A 12 45.85 -136.95 68.09
CA ALA A 12 46.43 -136.41 66.88
C ALA A 12 46.41 -134.88 66.92
N ASN A 13 47.59 -134.26 66.74
CA ASN A 13 47.81 -132.82 66.82
C ASN A 13 48.08 -132.22 65.43
N TRP A 14 47.01 -132.02 64.65
CA TRP A 14 47.05 -131.38 63.34
C TRP A 14 46.06 -130.20 63.28
N PHE A 15 46.52 -129.05 62.77
CA PHE A 15 45.70 -127.87 62.49
C PHE A 15 46.00 -127.38 61.07
N PRO A 16 44.97 -127.09 60.24
CA PRO A 16 45.18 -126.55 58.90
C PRO A 16 45.52 -125.05 58.93
N MET A 17 46.60 -124.64 58.26
CA MET A 17 46.85 -123.23 57.92
C MET A 17 46.14 -122.88 56.60
N PRO A 18 45.29 -121.83 56.55
CA PRO A 18 44.71 -121.37 55.29
C PRO A 18 45.74 -120.61 54.44
N TYR A 19 45.91 -121.04 53.19
CA TYR A 19 46.78 -120.36 52.22
C TYR A 19 46.22 -118.97 51.86
N LYS A 20 46.99 -117.92 52.10
CA LYS A 20 46.73 -116.58 51.56
C LYS A 20 47.41 -116.44 50.20
N ALA A 21 46.63 -116.19 49.15
CA ALA A 21 47.18 -115.79 47.86
C ALA A 21 47.86 -114.40 47.95
N ALA A 22 48.90 -114.20 47.16
CA ALA A 22 49.56 -112.90 47.04
C ALA A 22 48.61 -111.82 46.50
N ALA A 23 48.83 -110.57 46.92
CA ALA A 23 48.15 -109.41 46.37
C ALA A 23 48.75 -109.00 45.02
N VAL A 24 47.93 -108.39 44.17
CA VAL A 24 48.40 -107.67 42.97
C VAL A 24 48.83 -106.28 43.43
N PRO A 25 50.09 -105.85 43.21
CA PRO A 25 50.55 -104.51 43.61
C PRO A 25 49.83 -103.42 42.81
N PRO A 26 49.88 -102.15 43.27
CA PRO A 26 49.36 -101.03 42.51
C PRO A 26 50.19 -100.75 41.24
N VAL A 27 49.62 -99.96 40.33
CA VAL A 27 50.42 -99.24 39.32
C VAL A 27 50.89 -97.91 39.93
N ASP A 28 52.19 -97.70 39.97
CA ASP A 28 52.81 -96.45 40.42
C ASP A 28 53.29 -95.60 39.22
N GLY A 29 53.48 -94.30 39.45
CA GLY A 29 54.18 -93.42 38.50
C GLY A 29 53.44 -93.05 37.20
N VAL A 30 52.10 -93.10 37.18
CA VAL A 30 51.32 -92.69 36.00
C VAL A 30 51.62 -91.21 35.67
N THR A 31 52.16 -90.98 34.47
CA THR A 31 52.61 -89.67 33.98
C THR A 31 51.87 -89.32 32.68
N PRO A 32 51.15 -88.18 32.62
CA PRO A 32 50.45 -87.74 31.42
C PRO A 32 51.30 -86.74 30.62
N THR A 33 51.72 -87.15 29.42
CA THR A 33 52.49 -86.32 28.50
C THR A 33 51.59 -85.82 27.36
N PRO A 34 51.25 -84.52 27.27
CA PRO A 34 50.48 -84.00 26.14
C PRO A 34 51.31 -84.06 24.85
N VAL A 35 50.66 -84.47 23.75
CA VAL A 35 51.24 -84.60 22.40
C VAL A 35 50.29 -83.95 21.38
N ALA A 36 50.76 -83.71 20.15
CA ALA A 36 50.08 -82.86 19.16
C ALA A 36 48.56 -83.14 19.00
N ASP A 37 48.18 -84.42 18.94
CA ASP A 37 46.78 -84.85 18.80
C ASP A 37 46.35 -85.77 19.98
N GLY A 38 46.76 -85.49 21.22
CA GLY A 38 46.26 -86.25 22.40
C GLY A 38 47.08 -86.14 23.69
N VAL A 39 46.89 -87.10 24.61
CA VAL A 39 47.73 -87.31 25.80
C VAL A 39 48.28 -88.74 25.78
N LEU A 40 49.60 -88.87 25.81
CA LEU A 40 50.27 -90.13 26.08
C LEU A 40 50.32 -90.35 27.60
N LEU A 41 49.60 -91.35 28.10
CA LEU A 41 49.71 -91.83 29.47
C LEU A 41 50.81 -92.90 29.51
N GLU A 42 51.81 -92.76 30.37
CA GLU A 42 52.86 -93.75 30.61
C GLU A 42 52.92 -94.13 32.10
N TRP A 43 53.22 -95.37 32.45
CA TRP A 43 53.26 -95.84 33.84
C TRP A 43 54.31 -96.93 34.09
N ALA A 44 54.61 -97.22 35.36
CA ALA A 44 55.58 -98.25 35.72
C ALA A 44 55.04 -99.67 35.45
N ALA A 45 55.92 -100.57 35.00
CA ALA A 45 55.57 -101.98 34.81
C ALA A 45 55.35 -102.69 36.16
N VAL A 46 54.24 -103.41 36.29
CA VAL A 46 54.01 -104.34 37.41
C VAL A 46 54.74 -105.66 37.12
N ASP A 47 55.67 -106.03 38.00
CA ASP A 47 56.46 -107.26 37.90
C ASP A 47 55.66 -108.52 38.30
N GLN A 48 54.68 -108.88 37.47
CA GLN A 48 53.94 -110.15 37.55
C GLN A 48 53.62 -110.70 36.14
N GLU A 49 53.70 -112.01 35.98
CA GLU A 49 53.39 -112.67 34.69
C GLU A 49 51.87 -112.64 34.39
N GLY A 50 51.51 -112.06 33.24
CA GLY A 50 50.12 -111.98 32.78
C GLY A 50 49.32 -110.82 33.38
N VAL A 51 49.97 -109.68 33.63
CA VAL A 51 49.30 -108.40 33.91
C VAL A 51 48.62 -107.87 32.64
N VAL A 52 47.39 -107.40 32.79
CA VAL A 52 46.68 -106.54 31.82
C VAL A 52 46.21 -105.28 32.55
N TYR A 53 46.58 -104.12 32.03
CA TYR A 53 46.16 -102.82 32.55
C TYR A 53 44.79 -102.46 31.97
N VAL A 54 43.84 -102.15 32.85
CA VAL A 54 42.53 -101.59 32.50
C VAL A 54 42.62 -100.08 32.65
N ILE A 55 42.28 -99.35 31.58
CA ILE A 55 42.35 -97.90 31.52
C ILE A 55 40.92 -97.37 31.52
N GLU A 56 40.58 -96.67 32.59
CA GLU A 56 39.28 -96.03 32.80
C GLU A 56 39.43 -94.51 32.65
N ARG A 57 38.38 -93.83 32.15
CA ARG A 57 38.28 -92.37 32.07
C ARG A 57 37.02 -91.91 32.81
N GLY A 58 37.10 -90.80 33.54
CA GLY A 58 35.99 -90.20 34.26
C GLY A 58 36.02 -88.67 34.22
N PRO A 59 34.88 -87.98 34.38
CA PRO A 59 34.81 -86.52 34.46
C PRO A 59 35.29 -85.97 35.81
N SER A 60 35.53 -86.83 36.81
CA SER A 60 36.08 -86.45 38.12
C SER A 60 37.02 -87.53 38.67
N GLU A 61 37.86 -87.16 39.63
CA GLU A 61 38.74 -88.02 40.44
C GLU A 61 38.03 -89.25 41.04
N ARG A 62 36.70 -89.20 41.19
CA ARG A 62 35.88 -90.27 41.81
C ARG A 62 34.95 -90.96 40.80
N GLY A 63 35.14 -90.69 39.51
CA GLY A 63 34.31 -91.20 38.43
C GLY A 63 33.09 -90.31 38.11
N PRO A 64 31.99 -90.86 37.56
CA PRO A 64 31.83 -92.26 37.16
C PRO A 64 32.94 -92.69 36.18
N TRP A 65 33.47 -93.89 36.38
CA TRP A 65 34.54 -94.45 35.57
C TRP A 65 33.96 -95.21 34.39
N THR A 66 34.47 -94.93 33.19
CA THR A 66 34.16 -95.65 31.95
C THR A 66 35.44 -96.30 31.46
N GLU A 67 35.45 -97.63 31.32
CA GLU A 67 36.56 -98.32 30.67
C GLU A 67 36.69 -97.86 29.21
N ILE A 68 37.88 -97.38 28.84
CA ILE A 68 38.18 -96.92 27.47
C ILE A 68 39.15 -97.85 26.74
N HIS A 69 40.01 -98.58 27.44
CA HIS A 69 40.97 -99.49 26.82
C HIS A 69 41.51 -100.56 27.79
N ARG A 70 42.04 -101.66 27.23
CA ARG A 70 42.82 -102.67 27.95
C ARG A 70 44.07 -103.01 27.16
N THR A 71 45.24 -102.99 27.80
CA THR A 71 46.53 -103.31 27.16
C THR A 71 47.47 -104.05 28.11
N ALA A 72 48.45 -104.76 27.54
CA ALA A 72 49.60 -105.30 28.29
C ALA A 72 50.82 -104.35 28.23
N GLU A 73 50.77 -103.30 27.41
CA GLU A 73 51.81 -102.27 27.32
C GLU A 73 51.74 -101.32 28.54
N THR A 74 52.83 -100.59 28.79
CA THR A 74 52.94 -99.59 29.85
C THR A 74 52.67 -98.15 29.38
N ARG A 75 52.00 -98.02 28.23
CA ARG A 75 51.68 -96.74 27.58
C ARG A 75 50.31 -96.79 26.91
N TYR A 76 49.65 -95.65 26.77
CA TYR A 76 48.43 -95.49 25.97
C TYR A 76 48.24 -94.04 25.52
N LEU A 77 47.99 -93.83 24.23
CA LEU A 77 47.63 -92.52 23.68
C LEU A 77 46.12 -92.35 23.69
N TYR A 78 45.62 -91.41 24.49
CA TYR A 78 44.23 -90.98 24.48
C TYR A 78 44.05 -89.73 23.60
N SER A 79 43.00 -89.71 22.78
CA SER A 79 42.62 -88.53 22.00
C SER A 79 41.11 -88.45 21.82
N ASP A 80 40.57 -87.23 21.90
CA ASP A 80 39.17 -86.92 21.60
C ASP A 80 38.96 -85.51 20.99
N GLY A 81 40.04 -84.78 20.68
CA GLY A 81 40.02 -83.40 20.14
C GLY A 81 39.34 -82.35 21.04
N SER A 82 38.87 -82.70 22.23
CA SER A 82 37.82 -81.94 22.91
C SER A 82 38.30 -80.69 23.66
N GLY A 83 39.60 -80.59 23.95
CA GLY A 83 40.15 -79.61 24.88
C GLY A 83 39.66 -79.76 26.32
N GLN A 84 38.90 -80.83 26.65
CA GLN A 84 38.28 -81.02 27.96
C GLN A 84 39.22 -81.71 28.95
N LYS A 85 39.13 -81.27 30.22
CA LYS A 85 39.83 -81.91 31.33
C LYS A 85 39.20 -83.26 31.65
N TRP A 86 40.00 -84.31 31.65
CA TRP A 86 39.61 -85.67 32.01
C TRP A 86 40.46 -86.20 33.16
N TRP A 87 39.88 -87.15 33.90
CA TRP A 87 40.59 -87.99 34.84
C TRP A 87 40.74 -89.38 34.24
N PHE A 88 41.91 -90.00 34.44
CA PHE A 88 42.25 -91.33 33.96
C PHE A 88 42.65 -92.21 35.14
N ARG A 89 42.29 -93.49 35.09
CA ARG A 89 42.64 -94.46 36.13
C ARG A 89 43.16 -95.74 35.51
N ILE A 90 44.37 -96.13 35.89
CA ILE A 90 45.08 -97.29 35.36
C ILE A 90 45.08 -98.36 36.46
N THR A 91 44.32 -99.43 36.26
CA THR A 91 44.19 -100.54 37.22
C THR A 91 44.87 -101.80 36.67
N PRO A 92 45.91 -102.35 37.32
CA PRO A 92 46.52 -103.61 36.90
C PRO A 92 45.57 -104.77 37.25
N THR A 93 45.45 -105.74 36.34
CA THR A 93 44.69 -106.98 36.58
C THR A 93 45.54 -108.20 36.26
N VAL A 94 45.61 -109.16 37.19
CA VAL A 94 46.38 -110.40 37.02
C VAL A 94 45.44 -111.58 37.16
N ARG A 95 45.32 -112.38 36.09
CA ARG A 95 44.42 -113.55 36.01
C ARG A 95 42.99 -113.24 36.50
N GLY A 96 42.48 -112.06 36.14
CA GLY A 96 41.14 -111.56 36.49
C GLY A 96 41.00 -110.87 37.86
N LYS A 97 42.07 -110.78 38.67
CA LYS A 97 42.05 -110.05 39.95
C LYS A 97 42.62 -108.63 39.78
N PRO A 98 41.90 -107.56 40.17
CA PRO A 98 42.43 -106.20 40.16
C PRO A 98 43.39 -105.95 41.33
N GLY A 99 44.43 -105.15 41.07
CA GLY A 99 45.28 -104.52 42.09
C GLY A 99 44.83 -103.08 42.39
N GLY A 100 45.73 -102.28 42.97
CA GLY A 100 45.49 -100.86 43.20
C GLY A 100 45.55 -100.05 41.89
N GLY A 101 44.46 -99.38 41.53
CA GLY A 101 44.43 -98.47 40.39
C GLY A 101 44.88 -97.06 40.77
N SER A 102 45.82 -96.49 40.02
CA SER A 102 46.29 -95.12 40.18
C SER A 102 45.53 -94.16 39.28
N THR A 103 45.24 -92.96 39.78
CA THR A 103 44.41 -91.94 39.14
C THR A 103 45.24 -90.69 38.81
N VAL A 104 45.07 -90.13 37.61
CA VAL A 104 45.76 -88.92 37.16
C VAL A 104 44.82 -88.00 36.37
N GLU A 105 45.14 -86.71 36.33
CA GLU A 105 44.45 -85.69 35.54
C GLU A 105 45.19 -85.42 34.22
N ALA A 106 44.47 -85.27 33.11
CA ALA A 106 45.05 -84.72 31.88
C ALA A 106 43.99 -84.06 30.97
N THR A 107 44.45 -83.11 30.15
CA THR A 107 43.64 -82.41 29.14
C THR A 107 44.28 -82.65 27.76
N PRO A 108 43.67 -83.46 26.86
CA PRO A 108 44.12 -83.51 25.47
C PRO A 108 43.95 -82.15 24.78
N PRO A 109 44.89 -81.74 23.92
CA PRO A 109 44.69 -80.58 23.06
C PRO A 109 43.59 -80.86 22.01
N THR A 110 43.07 -79.79 21.43
CA THR A 110 42.32 -79.84 20.16
C THR A 110 43.22 -80.38 19.06
N THR A 111 42.70 -81.18 18.14
CA THR A 111 43.54 -81.79 17.09
C THR A 111 44.05 -80.75 16.09
N THR A 112 45.09 -81.14 15.35
CA THR A 112 45.61 -80.36 14.23
C THR A 112 44.54 -80.06 13.18
N ALA A 113 43.55 -80.95 13.00
CA ALA A 113 42.45 -80.76 12.06
C ALA A 113 41.46 -79.68 12.52
N ASP A 114 41.06 -79.71 13.80
CA ASP A 114 40.14 -78.72 14.39
C ASP A 114 40.71 -77.29 14.28
N LEU A 115 42.03 -77.16 14.47
CA LEU A 115 42.74 -75.88 14.36
C LEU A 115 42.83 -75.36 12.92
N VAL A 116 42.92 -76.24 11.93
CA VAL A 116 42.88 -75.85 10.51
C VAL A 116 41.47 -75.40 10.13
N GLU A 117 40.42 -76.12 10.53
CA GLU A 117 39.04 -75.71 10.25
C GLU A 117 38.71 -74.34 10.89
N GLN A 118 39.14 -74.11 12.14
CA GLN A 118 38.99 -72.80 12.80
C GLN A 118 39.74 -71.67 12.05
N GLN A 119 40.92 -71.94 11.47
CA GLN A 119 41.64 -70.96 10.66
C GLN A 119 40.93 -70.67 9.33
N GLU A 120 40.36 -71.68 8.67
CA GLU A 120 39.57 -71.48 7.45
C GLU A 120 38.28 -70.71 7.72
N GLN A 121 37.57 -71.03 8.82
CA GLN A 121 36.39 -70.28 9.27
C GLN A 121 36.72 -68.82 9.57
N LEU A 122 37.82 -68.54 10.30
CA LEU A 122 38.27 -67.18 10.61
C LEU A 122 38.69 -66.40 9.36
N ALA A 123 39.36 -67.05 8.40
CA ALA A 123 39.73 -66.45 7.12
C ALA A 123 38.48 -66.12 6.28
N ALA A 124 37.49 -67.02 6.26
CA ALA A 124 36.21 -66.79 5.58
C ALA A 124 35.41 -65.63 6.21
N GLU A 125 35.34 -65.55 7.55
CA GLU A 125 34.71 -64.43 8.24
C GLU A 125 35.43 -63.10 7.95
N THR A 126 36.77 -63.09 7.98
CA THR A 126 37.58 -61.91 7.68
C THR A 126 37.34 -61.42 6.24
N LEU A 127 37.28 -62.34 5.27
CA LEU A 127 36.93 -62.03 3.88
C LEU A 127 35.47 -61.54 3.73
N ALA A 128 34.53 -62.07 4.52
CA ALA A 128 33.14 -61.61 4.52
C ALA A 128 33.00 -60.19 5.08
N ARG A 129 33.68 -59.88 6.20
CA ARG A 129 33.74 -58.53 6.79
C ARG A 129 34.35 -57.53 5.81
N MET A 130 35.53 -57.80 5.25
CA MET A 130 36.16 -56.91 4.27
C MET A 130 35.30 -56.66 3.02
N ARG A 131 34.51 -57.66 2.58
CA ARG A 131 33.54 -57.48 1.48
C ARG A 131 32.34 -56.62 1.89
N ALA A 132 31.84 -56.77 3.12
CA ALA A 132 30.77 -55.92 3.65
C ALA A 132 31.25 -54.46 3.81
N ASP A 133 32.43 -54.24 4.39
CA ASP A 133 33.04 -52.92 4.55
C ASP A 133 33.28 -52.24 3.19
N ALA A 134 33.79 -52.98 2.20
CA ALA A 134 33.99 -52.48 0.84
C ALA A 134 32.66 -52.16 0.12
N ALA A 135 31.62 -52.98 0.34
CA ALA A 135 30.28 -52.71 -0.21
C ALA A 135 29.63 -51.49 0.45
N GLU A 136 29.79 -51.29 1.76
CA GLU A 136 29.29 -50.09 2.43
C GLU A 136 30.07 -48.84 2.00
N ALA A 137 31.40 -48.92 1.87
CA ALA A 137 32.22 -47.83 1.34
C ALA A 137 31.80 -47.45 -0.09
N ALA A 138 31.52 -48.43 -0.96
CA ALA A 138 31.00 -48.19 -2.30
C ALA A 138 29.59 -47.56 -2.28
N ALA A 139 28.70 -48.01 -1.40
CA ALA A 139 27.36 -47.43 -1.24
C ALA A 139 27.41 -45.98 -0.73
N ARG A 140 28.26 -45.69 0.25
CA ARG A 140 28.51 -44.32 0.76
C ARG A 140 29.08 -43.42 -0.34
N ALA A 141 30.03 -43.91 -1.14
CA ALA A 141 30.59 -43.18 -2.27
C ALA A 141 29.56 -42.90 -3.37
N ALA A 142 28.70 -43.87 -3.70
CA ALA A 142 27.60 -43.70 -4.65
C ALA A 142 26.56 -42.67 -4.14
N ALA A 143 26.21 -42.69 -2.86
CA ALA A 143 25.32 -41.71 -2.25
C ALA A 143 25.91 -40.28 -2.28
N MET A 144 27.21 -40.13 -2.04
CA MET A 144 27.90 -38.84 -2.18
C MET A 144 27.93 -38.36 -3.63
N ALA A 145 28.14 -39.27 -4.60
CA ALA A 145 28.12 -38.93 -6.02
C ALA A 145 26.72 -38.49 -6.49
N GLN A 146 25.66 -39.13 -6.01
CA GLN A 146 24.27 -38.72 -6.27
C GLN A 146 23.98 -37.34 -5.65
N ALA A 147 24.30 -37.14 -4.37
CA ALA A 147 24.09 -35.85 -3.70
C ALA A 147 24.85 -34.69 -4.38
N ALA A 148 26.02 -34.95 -4.97
CA ALA A 148 26.75 -33.97 -5.77
C ALA A 148 26.04 -33.64 -7.10
N GLN A 149 25.43 -34.63 -7.77
CA GLN A 149 24.63 -34.40 -8.97
C GLN A 149 23.34 -33.63 -8.66
N ASP A 150 22.64 -34.01 -7.58
CA ASP A 150 21.41 -33.37 -7.12
C ASP A 150 21.65 -31.89 -6.77
N LEU A 151 22.75 -31.60 -6.07
CA LEU A 151 23.16 -30.23 -5.73
C LEU A 151 23.48 -29.38 -6.97
N LEU A 152 24.09 -29.96 -8.01
CA LEU A 152 24.36 -29.27 -9.28
C LEU A 152 23.07 -29.04 -10.10
N ALA A 153 22.13 -29.99 -10.08
CA ALA A 153 20.81 -29.83 -10.67
C ALA A 153 20.00 -28.74 -9.95
N GLU A 154 20.02 -28.70 -8.61
CA GLU A 154 19.36 -27.65 -7.82
C GLU A 154 20.00 -26.26 -8.06
N ALA A 155 21.33 -26.20 -8.14
CA ALA A 155 22.06 -24.96 -8.42
C ALA A 155 21.74 -24.38 -9.80
N THR A 156 21.67 -25.24 -10.83
CA THR A 156 21.34 -24.83 -12.20
C THR A 156 19.86 -24.44 -12.35
N LEU A 157 18.93 -25.17 -11.72
CA LEU A 157 17.51 -24.77 -11.63
C LEU A 157 17.35 -23.40 -10.95
N ARG A 158 18.03 -23.19 -9.80
CA ARG A 158 18.03 -21.91 -9.08
C ARG A 158 18.59 -20.77 -9.95
N GLN A 159 19.64 -21.03 -10.74
CA GLN A 159 20.21 -20.04 -11.65
C GLN A 159 19.22 -19.67 -12.78
N GLN A 160 18.50 -20.65 -13.33
CA GLN A 160 17.45 -20.41 -14.33
C GLN A 160 16.31 -19.56 -13.74
N GLN A 161 15.80 -19.94 -12.55
CA GLN A 161 14.76 -19.18 -11.85
C GLN A 161 15.15 -17.72 -11.57
N TYR A 162 16.42 -17.46 -11.20
CA TYR A 162 16.92 -16.09 -11.05
C TYR A 162 16.97 -15.33 -12.38
N ALA A 163 17.36 -15.98 -13.49
CA ALA A 163 17.40 -15.36 -14.80
C ALA A 163 15.98 -15.02 -15.32
N GLU A 164 15.04 -15.95 -15.17
CA GLU A 164 13.62 -15.77 -15.51
C GLU A 164 12.97 -14.67 -14.68
N ALA A 165 13.21 -14.64 -13.36
CA ALA A 165 12.71 -13.58 -12.48
C ALA A 165 13.26 -12.20 -12.87
N MET A 166 14.55 -12.11 -13.21
CA MET A 166 15.16 -10.85 -13.68
C MET A 166 14.62 -10.41 -15.04
N GLN A 167 14.30 -11.33 -15.96
CA GLN A 167 13.63 -11.02 -17.22
C GLN A 167 12.20 -10.54 -16.98
N GLY A 168 11.41 -11.24 -16.17
CA GLY A 168 10.05 -10.84 -15.81
C GLY A 168 9.97 -9.46 -15.17
N ILE A 169 10.90 -9.12 -14.28
CA ILE A 169 11.02 -7.77 -13.69
C ILE A 169 11.37 -6.72 -14.76
N ALA A 170 12.28 -7.04 -15.69
CA ALA A 170 12.67 -6.12 -16.76
C ALA A 170 11.52 -5.87 -17.77
N ASP A 171 10.75 -6.91 -18.10
CA ASP A 171 9.61 -6.81 -19.01
C ASP A 171 8.38 -6.16 -18.36
N GLU A 172 8.14 -6.38 -17.06
CA GLU A 172 7.15 -5.60 -16.32
C GLU A 172 7.57 -4.12 -16.24
N ALA A 173 8.85 -3.81 -16.01
CA ALA A 173 9.35 -2.44 -16.00
C ALA A 173 9.19 -1.74 -17.36
N ARG A 174 9.41 -2.46 -18.47
CA ARG A 174 9.11 -1.99 -19.84
C ARG A 174 7.62 -1.72 -20.02
N ALA A 175 6.77 -2.70 -19.74
CA ALA A 175 5.31 -2.58 -19.90
C ALA A 175 4.73 -1.43 -19.05
N ARG A 176 5.23 -1.22 -17.83
CA ARG A 176 4.87 -0.07 -16.99
C ARG A 176 5.34 1.26 -17.58
N ALA A 177 6.55 1.33 -18.15
CA ALA A 177 7.05 2.53 -18.81
C ALA A 177 6.24 2.88 -20.06
N ASP A 178 5.92 1.90 -20.90
CA ASP A 178 5.10 2.06 -22.10
C ASP A 178 3.65 2.46 -21.75
N ALA A 179 3.08 1.90 -20.68
CA ALA A 179 1.76 2.30 -20.18
C ALA A 179 1.76 3.78 -19.74
N VAL A 180 2.77 4.23 -19.00
CA VAL A 180 2.91 5.64 -18.57
C VAL A 180 3.14 6.57 -19.76
N LEU A 181 3.92 6.14 -20.77
CA LEU A 181 4.12 6.92 -22.01
C LEU A 181 2.82 7.08 -22.80
N ASN A 182 2.06 5.99 -22.98
CA ASN A 182 0.77 6.03 -23.66
C ASN A 182 -0.26 6.89 -22.90
N GLU A 183 -0.30 6.79 -21.56
CA GLU A 183 -1.16 7.66 -20.74
C GLU A 183 -0.75 9.14 -20.87
N LYS A 184 0.55 9.45 -20.88
CA LYS A 184 1.06 10.81 -21.10
C LYS A 184 0.59 11.35 -22.45
N LEU A 185 0.75 10.60 -23.54
CA LEU A 185 0.34 11.02 -24.88
C LEU A 185 -1.18 11.25 -24.97
N ALA A 186 -1.98 10.38 -24.36
CA ALA A 186 -3.44 10.55 -24.28
C ALA A 186 -3.83 11.80 -23.46
N ARG A 187 -3.15 12.07 -22.34
CA ARG A 187 -3.34 13.28 -21.53
C ARG A 187 -2.94 14.56 -22.29
N GLU A 188 -1.83 14.53 -23.04
CA GLU A 188 -1.38 15.66 -23.87
C GLU A 188 -2.38 15.98 -24.99
N ALA A 189 -2.93 14.96 -25.65
CA ALA A 189 -4.00 15.13 -26.64
C ALA A 189 -5.29 15.70 -26.03
N ALA A 190 -5.72 15.17 -24.87
CA ALA A 190 -6.91 15.67 -24.17
C ALA A 190 -6.77 17.12 -23.70
N ILE A 191 -5.58 17.51 -23.20
CA ILE A 191 -5.29 18.90 -22.80
C ILE A 191 -5.32 19.84 -24.00
N SER A 192 -4.79 19.42 -25.16
CA SER A 192 -4.83 20.20 -26.41
C SER A 192 -6.27 20.43 -26.89
N LEU A 193 -7.10 19.38 -26.89
CA LEU A 193 -8.52 19.47 -27.25
C LEU A 193 -9.28 20.42 -26.30
N GLU A 194 -9.10 20.28 -24.99
CA GLU A 194 -9.72 21.13 -23.97
C GLU A 194 -9.24 22.60 -24.06
N GLN A 195 -8.00 22.86 -24.49
CA GLN A 195 -7.54 24.22 -24.80
C GLN A 195 -8.28 24.81 -26.00
N GLN A 196 -8.43 24.05 -27.09
CA GLN A 196 -9.17 24.48 -28.28
C GLN A 196 -10.65 24.72 -27.95
N THR A 197 -11.30 23.79 -27.23
CA THR A 197 -12.69 23.92 -26.79
C THR A 197 -12.90 25.18 -25.93
N ARG A 198 -12.02 25.44 -24.96
CA ARG A 198 -12.10 26.66 -24.14
C ARG A 198 -11.84 27.94 -24.93
N GLN A 199 -10.92 27.93 -25.89
CA GLN A 199 -10.71 29.08 -26.78
C GLN A 199 -12.00 29.36 -27.60
N SER A 200 -12.58 28.35 -28.25
CA SER A 200 -13.84 28.49 -29.00
C SER A 200 -15.01 28.97 -28.11
N ALA A 201 -15.07 28.50 -26.86
CA ALA A 201 -16.08 28.95 -25.90
C ALA A 201 -15.88 30.42 -25.49
N VAL A 202 -14.64 30.86 -25.26
CA VAL A 202 -14.29 32.27 -24.98
C VAL A 202 -14.59 33.17 -26.18
N GLU A 203 -14.29 32.74 -27.41
CA GLU A 203 -14.61 33.48 -28.64
C GLU A 203 -16.12 33.53 -28.93
N SER A 204 -16.88 32.52 -28.51
CA SER A 204 -18.35 32.53 -28.55
C SER A 204 -18.93 33.51 -27.52
N LEU A 205 -18.44 33.45 -26.27
CA LEU A 205 -18.84 34.35 -25.19
C LEU A 205 -18.48 35.82 -25.51
N ALA A 206 -17.29 36.07 -26.07
CA ALA A 206 -16.85 37.40 -26.48
C ALA A 206 -17.77 38.02 -27.55
N ARG A 207 -18.27 37.21 -28.50
CA ARG A 207 -19.27 37.65 -29.49
C ARG A 207 -20.61 37.96 -28.84
N GLN A 208 -21.13 37.08 -27.98
CA GLN A 208 -22.39 37.34 -27.26
C GLN A 208 -22.31 38.60 -26.39
N VAL A 209 -21.19 38.82 -25.69
CA VAL A 209 -20.94 40.05 -24.90
C VAL A 209 -20.84 41.28 -25.80
N ALA A 210 -20.22 41.17 -26.99
CA ALA A 210 -20.17 42.26 -27.96
C ALA A 210 -21.56 42.61 -28.54
N GLU A 211 -22.40 41.61 -28.82
CA GLU A 211 -23.79 41.79 -29.29
C GLU A 211 -24.68 42.46 -28.23
N VAL A 212 -24.52 42.07 -26.96
CA VAL A 212 -25.18 42.74 -25.82
C VAL A 212 -24.68 44.18 -25.65
N ALA A 213 -23.36 44.40 -25.71
CA ALA A 213 -22.75 45.73 -25.60
C ALA A 213 -23.09 46.66 -26.79
N ALA A 214 -23.38 46.10 -27.97
CA ALA A 214 -23.84 46.83 -29.14
C ALA A 214 -25.29 47.34 -29.04
N GLY A 215 -26.02 47.00 -27.97
CA GLY A 215 -27.30 47.66 -27.64
C GLY A 215 -28.54 47.10 -28.35
N SER A 216 -28.48 45.87 -28.88
CA SER A 216 -29.61 45.22 -29.57
C SER A 216 -30.88 45.06 -28.70
N GLY A 217 -30.74 45.15 -27.37
CA GLY A 217 -31.81 44.87 -26.40
C GLY A 217 -32.90 45.94 -26.18
N THR A 218 -32.80 47.14 -26.77
CA THR A 218 -33.84 48.18 -26.61
C THR A 218 -34.23 48.84 -27.94
N GLN A 219 -34.97 48.09 -28.77
CA GLN A 219 -35.62 48.64 -29.95
C GLN A 219 -36.81 49.52 -29.52
N PHE A 220 -36.62 50.85 -29.51
CA PHE A 220 -37.69 51.81 -29.22
C PHE A 220 -38.62 51.92 -30.44
N ASP A 221 -39.79 51.28 -30.38
CA ASP A 221 -40.88 51.52 -31.34
C ASP A 221 -41.50 52.91 -31.09
N SER A 222 -41.28 53.83 -32.02
CA SER A 222 -41.61 55.25 -31.85
C SER A 222 -42.84 55.65 -32.67
N ARG A 223 -44.00 55.79 -32.00
CA ARG A 223 -45.25 56.28 -32.60
C ARG A 223 -45.11 57.65 -33.30
N ALA A 224 -44.25 58.51 -32.77
CA ALA A 224 -43.87 59.79 -33.35
C ALA A 224 -42.41 60.10 -32.99
N ILE A 225 -41.70 60.72 -33.93
CA ILE A 225 -40.31 61.17 -33.78
C ILE A 225 -40.18 62.53 -34.48
N TRP A 226 -39.37 63.42 -33.91
CA TRP A 226 -39.04 64.74 -34.45
C TRP A 226 -37.51 64.85 -34.50
N TYR A 227 -36.97 65.35 -35.59
CA TYR A 227 -35.52 65.40 -35.85
C TYR A 227 -34.93 66.79 -35.65
N PHE A 228 -35.73 67.83 -35.87
CA PHE A 228 -35.38 69.25 -35.79
C PHE A 228 -34.17 69.61 -36.66
N ASP A 229 -34.05 69.00 -37.85
CA ASP A 229 -32.90 69.19 -38.75
C ASP A 229 -32.98 70.52 -39.53
N GLN A 230 -34.16 70.85 -40.08
CA GLN A 230 -34.39 71.98 -40.97
C GLN A 230 -35.49 72.94 -40.48
N THR A 231 -36.44 72.45 -39.68
CA THR A 231 -37.59 73.25 -39.22
C THR A 231 -37.95 72.96 -37.76
N VAL A 232 -38.91 73.70 -37.22
CA VAL A 232 -39.51 73.41 -35.90
C VAL A 232 -40.60 72.32 -35.96
N GLU A 233 -40.82 71.68 -37.11
CA GLU A 233 -41.77 70.56 -37.31
C GLU A 233 -43.18 70.80 -36.73
N GLY A 234 -43.70 72.02 -36.91
CA GLY A 234 -45.01 72.43 -36.41
C GLY A 234 -45.12 72.60 -34.89
N TRP A 235 -44.01 72.50 -34.14
CA TRP A 235 -44.00 72.78 -32.70
C TRP A 235 -44.26 74.26 -32.41
N THR A 236 -45.03 74.50 -31.36
CA THR A 236 -45.50 75.82 -30.91
C THR A 236 -45.03 76.08 -29.47
N GLY A 237 -45.30 77.27 -28.92
CA GLY A 237 -44.89 77.64 -27.56
C GLY A 237 -45.64 78.87 -27.06
N ASN A 238 -45.30 79.35 -25.86
CA ASN A 238 -45.78 80.65 -25.35
C ASN A 238 -44.99 81.83 -25.95
N GLY A 239 -44.95 81.85 -27.28
CA GLY A 239 -44.03 82.59 -28.14
C GLY A 239 -43.41 81.64 -29.17
N THR A 240 -42.99 82.17 -30.32
CA THR A 240 -42.47 81.37 -31.45
C THR A 240 -41.19 80.63 -31.08
N PRO A 241 -41.16 79.27 -31.12
CA PRO A 241 -39.93 78.51 -30.96
C PRO A 241 -38.95 78.82 -32.10
N THR A 242 -37.66 78.58 -31.86
CA THR A 242 -36.60 78.79 -32.85
C THR A 242 -35.75 77.53 -32.98
N LEU A 243 -35.12 77.34 -34.14
CA LEU A 243 -34.16 76.25 -34.34
C LEU A 243 -32.73 76.78 -34.17
N VAL A 244 -31.89 76.07 -33.41
CA VAL A 244 -30.48 76.42 -33.19
C VAL A 244 -29.65 75.14 -33.20
N ASP A 245 -28.68 75.01 -34.11
CA ASP A 245 -27.77 73.86 -34.26
C ASP A 245 -28.45 72.47 -34.31
N GLY A 246 -29.67 72.37 -34.88
CA GLY A 246 -30.48 71.14 -34.86
C GLY A 246 -31.26 70.88 -33.57
N TRP A 247 -31.46 71.90 -32.73
CA TRP A 247 -32.23 71.82 -31.48
C TRP A 247 -33.41 72.78 -31.48
N LEU A 248 -34.60 72.27 -31.11
CA LEU A 248 -35.77 73.10 -30.82
C LEU A 248 -35.54 73.93 -29.55
N ARG A 249 -35.42 75.25 -29.71
CA ARG A 249 -35.25 76.22 -28.62
C ARG A 249 -36.59 76.90 -28.29
N PRO A 250 -37.07 76.80 -27.03
CA PRO A 250 -38.22 77.58 -26.56
C PRO A 250 -38.04 79.09 -26.70
N ALA A 251 -39.14 79.81 -26.91
CA ALA A 251 -39.13 81.27 -27.02
C ALA A 251 -38.70 81.96 -25.72
N ASN A 252 -38.13 83.17 -25.85
CA ASN A 252 -37.82 84.04 -24.71
C ASN A 252 -39.12 84.68 -24.15
N ALA A 253 -39.93 83.90 -23.44
CA ALA A 253 -41.26 84.30 -22.97
C ALA A 253 -41.26 85.12 -21.66
N ALA A 254 -42.33 85.89 -21.44
CA ALA A 254 -42.59 86.58 -20.17
C ALA A 254 -43.10 85.64 -19.05
N ALA A 255 -43.60 84.46 -19.40
CA ALA A 255 -43.95 83.38 -18.46
C ALA A 255 -42.80 82.35 -18.38
N THR A 256 -42.99 81.26 -17.65
CA THR A 256 -42.10 80.08 -17.75
C THR A 256 -42.19 79.52 -19.17
N PRO A 257 -41.07 79.39 -19.92
CA PRO A 257 -41.12 79.01 -21.33
C PRO A 257 -41.44 77.52 -21.49
N TRP A 258 -42.28 77.21 -22.47
CA TRP A 258 -42.64 75.84 -22.84
C TRP A 258 -42.77 75.70 -24.36
N VAL A 259 -42.59 74.48 -24.86
CA VAL A 259 -42.86 74.09 -26.25
C VAL A 259 -43.88 72.95 -26.28
N GLN A 260 -44.67 72.89 -27.34
CA GLN A 260 -45.81 71.99 -27.49
C GLN A 260 -45.85 71.42 -28.90
N SER A 261 -46.20 70.15 -29.03
CA SER A 261 -46.29 69.45 -30.30
C SER A 261 -47.36 70.05 -31.24
N PRO A 262 -47.34 69.65 -32.53
CA PRO A 262 -48.51 69.68 -33.39
C PRO A 262 -49.76 69.08 -32.75
N ALA A 263 -50.93 69.39 -33.33
CA ALA A 263 -52.22 68.80 -32.98
C ALA A 263 -52.33 67.34 -33.47
N ALA A 264 -53.34 66.61 -32.96
CA ALA A 264 -53.77 65.31 -33.45
C ALA A 264 -52.66 64.24 -33.51
N LEU A 265 -51.82 64.16 -32.46
CA LEU A 265 -50.75 63.16 -32.37
C LEU A 265 -51.24 61.71 -32.48
N ALA A 266 -52.48 61.44 -32.06
CA ALA A 266 -53.10 60.11 -32.10
C ALA A 266 -52.19 59.00 -31.53
N VAL A 267 -51.52 59.31 -30.41
CA VAL A 267 -50.73 58.35 -29.63
C VAL A 267 -51.68 57.63 -28.68
N ASP A 268 -51.79 56.32 -28.82
CA ASP A 268 -52.53 55.49 -27.86
C ASP A 268 -51.74 55.43 -26.54
N GLY A 269 -52.31 56.01 -25.47
CA GLY A 269 -51.68 56.09 -24.16
C GLY A 269 -51.64 54.77 -23.39
N SER A 270 -52.26 53.70 -23.90
CA SER A 270 -52.13 52.34 -23.37
C SER A 270 -50.96 51.59 -23.99
N ALA A 271 -50.77 51.68 -25.32
CA ALA A 271 -49.68 51.03 -26.04
C ALA A 271 -48.34 51.76 -25.86
N TYR A 272 -48.34 53.10 -25.89
CA TYR A 272 -47.13 53.91 -25.78
C TYR A 272 -47.14 54.66 -24.45
N ARG A 273 -46.28 54.25 -23.50
CA ARG A 273 -46.13 54.89 -22.17
C ARG A 273 -44.72 55.39 -21.87
N PHE A 274 -43.90 55.50 -22.90
CA PHE A 274 -42.51 55.96 -22.85
C PHE A 274 -42.31 57.18 -23.74
N VAL A 275 -41.55 58.17 -23.28
CA VAL A 275 -41.04 59.28 -24.07
C VAL A 275 -39.54 59.42 -23.82
N LYS A 276 -38.75 59.15 -24.86
CA LYS A 276 -37.30 59.38 -24.89
C LYS A 276 -37.03 60.75 -25.52
N LEU A 277 -36.25 61.58 -24.85
CA LEU A 277 -35.93 62.93 -25.32
C LEU A 277 -34.46 63.28 -25.08
N ARG A 278 -33.83 63.90 -26.07
CA ARG A 278 -32.46 64.44 -25.98
C ARG A 278 -32.56 65.93 -25.66
N VAL A 279 -31.80 66.40 -24.67
CA VAL A 279 -31.82 67.81 -24.22
C VAL A 279 -30.42 68.40 -24.16
N ARG A 280 -30.31 69.71 -24.38
CA ARG A 280 -29.08 70.49 -24.29
C ARG A 280 -29.28 71.72 -23.41
N ARG A 281 -28.50 71.87 -22.34
CA ARG A 281 -28.48 73.09 -21.51
C ARG A 281 -27.60 74.15 -22.20
N VAL A 282 -28.06 75.40 -22.17
CA VAL A 282 -27.33 76.56 -22.72
C VAL A 282 -27.28 77.66 -21.66
N GLY A 283 -26.08 78.06 -21.25
CA GLY A 283 -25.87 78.91 -20.07
C GLY A 283 -26.18 78.17 -18.76
N SER A 284 -26.75 78.87 -17.79
CA SER A 284 -27.08 78.32 -16.46
C SER A 284 -28.58 78.37 -16.16
N PRO A 285 -29.43 77.63 -16.90
CA PRO A 285 -30.86 77.53 -16.60
C PRO A 285 -31.08 76.81 -15.26
N THR A 286 -32.23 77.06 -14.63
CA THR A 286 -32.68 76.31 -13.45
C THR A 286 -33.70 75.27 -13.91
N TRP A 287 -33.43 73.98 -13.70
CA TRP A 287 -34.27 72.88 -14.18
C TRP A 287 -35.70 72.93 -13.65
N ALA A 288 -36.65 72.56 -14.49
CA ALA A 288 -38.09 72.58 -14.21
C ALA A 288 -38.86 71.53 -15.02
N GLY A 289 -38.24 70.35 -15.20
CA GLY A 289 -38.74 69.29 -16.07
C GLY A 289 -40.17 68.85 -15.77
N PHE A 290 -41.08 69.11 -16.70
CA PHE A 290 -42.42 68.55 -16.77
C PHE A 290 -42.76 68.20 -18.23
N LEU A 291 -43.19 66.96 -18.44
CA LEU A 291 -43.95 66.56 -19.61
C LEU A 291 -45.44 66.65 -19.23
N GLN A 292 -46.22 67.38 -20.01
CA GLN A 292 -47.68 67.51 -19.86
C GLN A 292 -48.39 66.99 -21.11
N TRP A 293 -49.66 66.63 -20.98
CA TRP A 293 -50.48 66.17 -22.11
C TRP A 293 -51.92 66.69 -22.06
N ILE A 294 -52.58 66.62 -23.21
CA ILE A 294 -54.04 66.80 -23.37
C ILE A 294 -54.60 65.68 -24.27
N THR A 295 -55.89 65.40 -24.13
CA THR A 295 -56.62 64.42 -24.95
C THR A 295 -57.55 65.16 -25.93
N PRO A 296 -58.11 64.48 -26.96
CA PRO A 296 -59.14 65.07 -27.81
C PRO A 296 -60.38 65.53 -27.04
N THR A 297 -60.68 64.89 -25.90
CA THR A 297 -61.86 65.18 -25.06
C THR A 297 -61.60 66.24 -23.99
N ASP A 298 -60.38 66.34 -23.45
CA ASP A 298 -59.99 67.34 -22.46
C ASP A 298 -58.70 68.07 -22.90
N GLN A 299 -58.93 69.22 -23.53
CA GLN A 299 -57.93 70.17 -24.02
C GLN A 299 -57.34 71.08 -22.92
N ASN A 300 -57.78 70.97 -21.65
CA ASN A 300 -57.34 71.87 -20.58
C ASN A 300 -55.97 71.46 -20.01
N TRP A 301 -55.05 72.41 -19.86
CA TRP A 301 -53.69 72.16 -19.35
C TRP A 301 -53.63 72.28 -17.83
N ASN A 302 -53.87 71.16 -17.14
CA ASN A 302 -53.96 71.10 -15.67
C ASN A 302 -52.71 70.45 -15.01
N THR A 303 -52.71 70.37 -13.67
CA THR A 303 -51.62 69.83 -12.85
C THR A 303 -51.68 68.32 -12.61
N GLN A 304 -52.75 67.65 -13.06
CA GLN A 304 -52.92 66.19 -13.01
C GLN A 304 -52.37 65.52 -14.28
N LYS A 305 -52.59 66.11 -15.46
CA LYS A 305 -52.06 65.64 -16.75
C LYS A 305 -50.61 66.06 -16.98
N ARG A 306 -49.73 65.72 -16.04
CA ARG A 306 -48.28 65.92 -16.13
C ARG A 306 -47.49 64.89 -15.35
N VAL A 307 -46.28 64.62 -15.82
CA VAL A 307 -45.23 63.86 -15.11
C VAL A 307 -44.03 64.77 -14.89
N ALA A 308 -43.44 64.70 -13.69
CA ALA A 308 -42.21 65.42 -13.38
C ALA A 308 -41.00 64.68 -13.97
N ILE A 309 -40.09 65.42 -14.59
CA ILE A 309 -38.86 64.89 -15.16
C ILE A 309 -37.71 65.26 -14.21
N ALA A 310 -37.01 64.27 -13.67
CA ALA A 310 -35.80 64.49 -12.87
C ALA A 310 -34.73 65.24 -13.67
N GLU A 311 -33.83 65.99 -13.01
CA GLU A 311 -32.70 66.60 -13.73
C GLU A 311 -31.71 65.50 -14.14
N PRO A 312 -31.38 65.37 -15.44
CA PRO A 312 -30.51 64.29 -15.91
C PRO A 312 -29.03 64.55 -15.61
N ALA A 313 -28.24 63.49 -15.66
CA ALA A 313 -26.78 63.61 -15.71
C ALA A 313 -26.36 64.25 -17.05
N TRP A 314 -25.76 65.44 -16.99
CA TRP A 314 -25.29 66.18 -18.15
C TRP A 314 -23.87 65.76 -18.55
N ASP A 315 -23.64 65.57 -19.86
CA ASP A 315 -22.32 65.33 -20.42
C ASP A 315 -21.44 66.60 -20.42
N ALA A 316 -20.19 66.45 -20.89
CA ALA A 316 -19.22 67.54 -21.01
C ALA A 316 -19.65 68.66 -21.98
N ASN A 317 -20.54 68.37 -22.93
CA ASN A 317 -21.09 69.32 -23.92
C ASN A 317 -22.38 69.99 -23.41
N GLY A 318 -22.87 69.61 -22.23
CA GLY A 318 -24.16 70.05 -21.71
C GLY A 318 -25.35 69.36 -22.40
N VAL A 319 -25.17 68.18 -22.97
CA VAL A 319 -26.22 67.33 -23.53
C VAL A 319 -26.57 66.21 -22.55
N ALA A 320 -27.83 65.78 -22.54
CA ALA A 320 -28.25 64.58 -21.84
C ALA A 320 -29.35 63.84 -22.61
N THR A 321 -29.45 62.54 -22.38
CA THR A 321 -30.63 61.74 -22.73
C THR A 321 -31.52 61.63 -21.50
N VAL A 322 -32.82 61.78 -21.70
CA VAL A 322 -33.86 61.65 -20.69
C VAL A 322 -34.83 60.59 -21.17
N ASP A 323 -35.09 59.60 -20.32
CA ASP A 323 -36.11 58.58 -20.51
C ASP A 323 -37.23 58.81 -19.50
N VAL A 324 -38.44 59.09 -19.99
CA VAL A 324 -39.66 59.22 -19.18
C VAL A 324 -40.51 57.98 -19.42
N GLN A 325 -40.65 57.14 -18.38
CA GLN A 325 -41.38 55.88 -18.43
C GLN A 325 -42.69 55.95 -17.62
N ASP A 326 -43.51 54.89 -17.73
CA ASP A 326 -44.73 54.67 -16.95
C ASP A 326 -45.76 55.81 -17.00
N ILE A 327 -45.78 56.59 -18.08
CA ILE A 327 -46.60 57.81 -18.17
C ILE A 327 -48.09 57.47 -17.96
N ALA A 328 -48.73 58.19 -17.05
CA ALA A 328 -50.09 57.96 -16.58
C ALA A 328 -51.16 58.67 -17.45
N TRP A 329 -50.95 58.69 -18.77
CA TRP A 329 -51.86 59.34 -19.74
C TRP A 329 -52.98 58.43 -20.29
N TRP A 330 -53.16 57.26 -19.67
CA TRP A 330 -54.26 56.33 -19.94
C TRP A 330 -55.48 56.65 -19.06
N PRO A 331 -56.70 56.22 -19.44
CA PRO A 331 -57.08 55.61 -20.71
C PRO A 331 -57.33 56.65 -21.81
N GLY A 332 -56.99 56.30 -23.06
CA GLY A 332 -57.34 57.09 -24.25
C GLY A 332 -56.13 57.54 -25.08
N ALA A 333 -56.40 58.33 -26.12
CA ALA A 333 -55.39 58.88 -27.01
C ALA A 333 -54.94 60.28 -26.57
N VAL A 334 -53.65 60.57 -26.74
CA VAL A 334 -53.06 61.89 -26.55
C VAL A 334 -53.24 62.73 -27.82
N ASP A 335 -53.79 63.94 -27.69
CA ASP A 335 -53.88 64.92 -28.78
C ASP A 335 -52.56 65.67 -28.93
N ARG A 336 -51.96 66.15 -27.83
CA ARG A 336 -50.68 66.90 -27.82
C ARG A 336 -49.89 66.67 -26.55
N ILE A 337 -48.58 66.82 -26.68
CA ILE A 337 -47.64 66.91 -25.55
C ILE A 337 -47.07 68.32 -25.42
N ARG A 338 -46.73 68.71 -24.19
CA ARG A 338 -46.00 69.95 -23.88
C ARG A 338 -44.79 69.62 -23.01
N LEU A 339 -43.64 70.19 -23.38
CA LEU A 339 -42.39 70.13 -22.63
C LEU A 339 -42.12 71.49 -22.00
N GLN A 340 -42.01 71.50 -20.68
CA GLN A 340 -41.47 72.62 -19.90
C GLN A 340 -40.21 72.10 -19.20
N LEU A 341 -39.04 72.71 -19.44
CA LEU A 341 -37.76 72.17 -18.95
C LEU A 341 -37.00 73.11 -18.02
N VAL A 342 -37.36 74.40 -17.98
CA VAL A 342 -36.63 75.44 -17.21
C VAL A 342 -37.60 76.40 -16.52
N TRP A 343 -37.27 76.85 -15.31
CA TRP A 343 -38.04 77.86 -14.57
C TRP A 343 -37.66 79.26 -15.05
N ARG A 344 -38.64 80.16 -15.24
CA ARG A 344 -38.32 81.58 -15.40
C ARG A 344 -37.77 82.13 -14.08
N ARG A 345 -36.51 82.60 -14.08
CA ARG A 345 -36.01 83.50 -13.04
C ARG A 345 -36.73 84.86 -13.13
N ARG A 346 -37.87 84.97 -12.44
CA ARG A 346 -38.54 86.24 -12.19
C ARG A 346 -37.96 86.81 -10.90
N TRP A 347 -37.18 87.88 -10.99
CA TRP A 347 -36.73 88.62 -9.81
C TRP A 347 -37.96 89.04 -8.99
N ARG A 348 -37.95 88.80 -7.67
CA ARG A 348 -38.85 89.51 -6.76
C ARG A 348 -38.38 90.96 -6.68
N ILE A 349 -39.25 91.91 -7.01
CA ILE A 349 -39.17 93.23 -6.42
C ILE A 349 -39.85 93.11 -5.05
N THR A 350 -39.07 93.27 -3.98
CA THR A 350 -39.57 93.15 -2.60
C THR A 350 -40.08 94.51 -2.12
N THR A 351 -41.22 94.96 -2.67
CA THR A 351 -41.84 96.23 -2.26
C THR A 351 -42.66 96.06 -1.00
N TRP A 352 -42.05 96.29 0.17
CA TRP A 352 -42.74 96.51 1.44
C TRP A 352 -41.88 97.44 2.30
N TRP A 353 -42.33 98.68 2.51
CA TRP A 353 -42.21 99.41 3.79
C TRP A 353 -42.93 100.77 3.68
N THR A 354 -43.99 100.95 4.46
CA THR A 354 -44.56 102.26 4.81
C THR A 354 -44.43 102.42 6.32
N GLY A 355 -43.60 103.36 6.76
CA GLY A 355 -43.28 103.53 8.18
C GLY A 355 -42.71 104.90 8.48
N TRP A 356 -43.58 105.88 8.71
CA TRP A 356 -43.20 107.21 9.19
C TRP A 356 -42.99 107.21 10.70
N ARG A 357 -41.79 107.64 11.15
CA ARG A 357 -41.58 108.48 12.35
C ARG A 357 -40.16 109.04 12.36
N SER A 358 -39.92 110.06 13.18
CA SER A 358 -38.92 111.10 12.89
C SER A 358 -37.87 111.30 13.99
N ALA A 359 -36.71 111.81 13.55
CA ALA A 359 -35.72 112.60 14.29
C ALA A 359 -35.05 112.02 15.56
N ALA A 360 -33.78 111.63 15.43
CA ALA A 360 -32.75 111.83 16.45
C ALA A 360 -31.41 112.21 15.79
N ARG A 361 -30.56 112.97 16.51
CA ARG A 361 -29.29 113.53 15.98
C ARG A 361 -28.07 112.84 16.62
N ARG A 362 -27.00 112.58 15.84
CA ARG A 362 -25.63 113.13 16.10
C ARG A 362 -24.56 112.77 15.03
N ARG A 363 -23.45 113.52 15.12
CA ARG A 363 -22.24 113.61 14.25
C ARG A 363 -21.38 112.31 14.33
N ALA A 364 -20.76 111.81 13.25
CA ALA A 364 -19.47 112.18 12.60
C ALA A 364 -18.21 111.99 13.51
N ARG A 365 -16.99 111.60 13.06
CA ARG A 365 -16.27 111.75 11.76
C ARG A 365 -15.21 110.61 11.50
N LEU A 366 -14.72 110.52 10.25
CA LEU A 366 -13.32 110.28 9.71
C LEU A 366 -12.27 109.53 10.58
N TRP A 367 -11.32 108.70 10.09
CA TRP A 367 -10.59 108.55 8.79
C TRP A 367 -10.43 107.05 8.40
N ARG A 368 -9.92 106.52 7.26
CA ARG A 368 -9.24 106.96 6.00
C ARG A 368 -7.68 106.82 5.92
N TRP A 369 -7.18 106.20 4.83
CA TRP A 369 -5.76 105.92 4.41
C TRP A 369 -5.05 104.74 5.11
N CYS A 370 -4.18 103.91 4.48
CA CYS A 370 -3.83 103.70 3.05
C CYS A 370 -3.37 102.24 2.76
N ARG A 371 -3.20 101.88 1.48
CA ARG A 371 -2.67 100.58 1.00
C ARG A 371 -1.24 100.69 0.44
N PRO A 372 -0.35 99.71 0.77
CA PRO A 372 0.79 99.28 -0.07
C PRO A 372 0.40 98.29 -1.19
N ARG A 373 1.38 97.78 -1.97
CA ARG A 373 1.15 97.21 -3.33
C ARG A 373 2.33 96.35 -3.88
N GLN A 374 2.04 95.14 -4.41
CA GLN A 374 2.85 94.34 -5.40
C GLN A 374 4.21 93.72 -4.92
N LEU A 375 4.88 92.72 -5.55
CA LEU A 375 4.66 91.81 -6.73
C LEU A 375 5.58 90.54 -6.68
N LEU A 376 5.19 89.48 -7.43
CA LEU A 376 6.00 88.43 -8.14
C LEU A 376 6.73 87.24 -7.44
N ALA A 377 6.97 86.20 -8.26
CA ALA A 377 7.41 84.81 -8.00
C ALA A 377 8.81 84.53 -8.67
N PRO A 378 9.27 83.33 -9.15
CA PRO A 378 8.80 81.91 -9.08
C PRO A 378 9.91 80.81 -8.88
N THR A 379 9.59 79.49 -8.88
CA THR A 379 10.23 78.41 -9.73
C THR A 379 9.83 76.93 -9.43
N ARG A 380 10.00 76.07 -10.46
CA ARG A 380 10.21 74.57 -10.61
C ARG A 380 10.39 73.63 -9.37
N SER A 381 10.15 72.29 -9.40
CA SER A 381 9.69 71.32 -10.45
C SER A 381 9.49 69.85 -9.98
N LEU A 382 8.73 69.05 -10.77
CA LEU A 382 8.93 67.61 -11.15
C LEU A 382 8.63 66.40 -10.19
N ARG A 383 8.01 65.36 -10.78
CA ARG A 383 7.94 63.90 -10.41
C ARG A 383 7.11 63.52 -9.15
N ARG A 384 6.51 62.32 -9.01
CA ARG A 384 6.03 61.22 -9.92
C ARG A 384 5.11 60.26 -9.11
N ARG A 385 4.09 59.65 -9.76
CA ARG A 385 3.45 58.28 -9.54
C ARG A 385 3.17 57.76 -8.09
N ALA A 386 2.14 56.95 -7.81
CA ALA A 386 0.92 56.50 -8.54
C ALA A 386 -0.03 55.74 -7.57
N SER A 387 -1.24 55.38 -8.05
CA SER A 387 -2.12 54.23 -7.65
C SER A 387 -1.96 53.62 -6.24
N ALA A 388 -2.90 53.77 -5.30
CA ALA A 388 -4.29 53.24 -5.27
C ALA A 388 -4.44 51.82 -4.67
N THR A 389 -5.42 51.68 -3.79
CA THR A 389 -5.83 50.46 -3.05
C THR A 389 -6.51 49.43 -3.96
N PRO A 390 -6.63 48.16 -3.51
CA PRO A 390 -7.98 47.60 -3.40
C PRO A 390 -8.24 46.78 -2.11
N TRP A 391 -9.45 46.23 -2.00
CA TRP A 391 -10.04 45.59 -0.81
C TRP A 391 -10.22 44.06 -0.97
N LEU A 392 -10.04 43.35 0.15
CA LEU A 392 -10.81 42.17 0.65
C LEU A 392 -10.98 40.85 -0.13
N CYS A 393 -11.15 39.83 0.73
CA CYS A 393 -11.90 38.57 0.58
C CYS A 393 -11.27 37.37 -0.13
N ARG A 394 -11.76 36.20 0.31
CA ARG A 394 -11.16 34.87 0.18
C ARG A 394 -12.28 33.84 0.08
N CYS A 395 -12.33 33.07 -1.00
CA CYS A 395 -13.24 31.92 -1.12
C CYS A 395 -12.70 30.71 -0.34
N GLY A 396 -13.59 29.81 0.06
CA GLY A 396 -13.26 28.52 0.66
C GLY A 396 -14.26 27.44 0.27
N ALA A 397 -13.74 26.33 -0.26
CA ALA A 397 -14.46 25.05 -0.46
C ALA A 397 -14.12 24.10 0.73
N THR A 398 -14.54 22.83 0.86
CA THR A 398 -15.09 21.85 -0.10
C THR A 398 -15.89 20.75 0.65
N THR A 399 -16.77 20.03 -0.05
CA THR A 399 -17.36 18.70 0.30
C THR A 399 -16.35 17.53 0.06
N PRO A 400 -16.65 16.20 0.20
CA PRO A 400 -17.93 15.49 0.46
C PRO A 400 -17.95 14.27 1.44
N ALA A 401 -19.19 13.92 1.86
CA ALA A 401 -19.83 12.60 2.07
C ALA A 401 -19.07 11.27 2.38
N ARG A 402 -19.72 10.44 3.22
CA ARG A 402 -19.87 8.98 2.98
C ARG A 402 -21.14 8.40 3.64
N ILE A 403 -21.82 7.48 2.96
CA ILE A 403 -22.92 6.63 3.46
C ILE A 403 -22.54 5.16 3.23
N ARG A 404 -23.01 4.25 4.07
CA ARG A 404 -23.06 2.80 3.79
C ARG A 404 -24.49 2.29 3.98
N TYR A 405 -24.91 1.39 3.11
CA TYR A 405 -26.00 0.45 3.36
C TYR A 405 -25.46 -0.81 4.03
N SER A 406 -26.35 -1.57 4.67
CA SER A 406 -26.22 -2.96 5.07
C SER A 406 -27.62 -3.58 5.07
#